data_AF-A0A9D1Q8P5-F1
#
_entry.id   AF-A0A9D1Q8P5-F1
#
_cell.length_a   1.000
_cell.length_b   1.000
_cell.length_c   1.000
_cell.angle_alpha   90.00
_cell.angle_beta   90.00
_cell.angle_gamma   90.00
#
_symmetry.space_group_name_H-M   'P 1'
#
loop_
_entity.id
_entity.type
_entity.pdbx_description
1 polymer ?
#
loop_
_entity_poly.entity_id
_entity_poly.type
_entity_poly.pdbx_seq_one_letter_code
_entity_poly.pdbx_strand_id
1 'polypeptide(L)' 'MYAIIVTGGKQYRVEQGDIVYIEKLDAEADSEVKFDQVLAVGE' A
#
# COMPACT_ATOMS: atom_id res chain seq x y z
N MET A 1 -0.13 -9.96 10.88
CA MET A 1 0.83 -9.91 9.77
C MET A 1 0.68 -8.59 9.05
N TYR A 2 1.74 -7.79 9.03
CA TYR A 2 1.78 -6.48 8.40
C TYR A 2 2.88 -6.38 7.34
N ALA A 3 2.74 -5.41 6.44
CA ALA A 3 3.75 -5.05 5.46
C ALA A 3 4.01 -3.55 5.48
N ILE A 4 5.24 -3.15 5.14
CA ILE A 4 5.60 -1.75 4.88
C ILE A 4 5.75 -1.61 3.36
N ILE A 5 4.81 -0.91 2.73
CA ILE A 5 4.84 -0.62 1.28
C ILE A 5 5.35 0.79 1.01
N VAL A 6 5.88 1.02 -0.19
CA VAL A 6 6.28 2.35 -0.66
C VAL A 6 5.42 2.77 -1.83
N THR A 7 4.80 3.95 -1.71
CA THR A 7 4.09 4.62 -2.80
C THR A 7 4.17 6.13 -2.59
N GLY A 8 4.17 6.90 -3.67
CA GLY A 8 4.24 8.36 -3.60
C GLY A 8 5.48 8.92 -2.89
N GLY A 9 6.58 8.14 -2.81
CA GLY A 9 7.78 8.50 -2.05
C GLY A 9 7.63 8.40 -0.52
N LYS A 10 6.53 7.84 -0.03
CA LYS A 10 6.22 7.64 1.39
C LYS A 10 6.14 6.15 1.73
N GLN A 11 6.29 5.84 3.01
CA GLN A 11 6.16 4.49 3.54
C GLN A 11 4.82 4.34 4.27
N TYR A 12 4.13 3.24 4.01
CA TYR A 12 2.83 2.92 4.61
C TYR A 12 2.88 1.53 5.23
N ARG A 13 2.47 1.45 6.50
CA ARG A 13 2.20 0.16 7.15
C ARG A 13 0.78 -0.26 6.81
N VAL A 14 0.63 -1.48 6.32
CA VAL A 14 -0.66 -2.05 5.91
C VAL A 14 -0.82 -3.46 6.45
N GLU A 15 -2.06 -3.80 6.81
CA GLU A 15 -2.51 -5.12 7.19
C GLU A 15 -3.73 -5.52 6.33
N GLN A 16 -4.07 -6.80 6.30
CA GLN A 16 -5.21 -7.27 5.51
C GLN A 16 -6.52 -6.67 6.04
N GLY A 17 -7.26 -5.97 5.19
CA GLY A 17 -8.54 -5.32 5.53
C GLY A 17 -8.41 -3.86 5.94
N ASP A 18 -7.20 -3.30 5.99
CA ASP A 18 -7.00 -1.88 6.28
C ASP A 18 -7.50 -0.97 5.17
N ILE A 19 -8.09 0.16 5.58
CA ILE A 19 -8.39 1.29 4.68
C ILE A 19 -7.34 2.35 4.94
N VAL A 20 -6.51 2.62 3.93
CA VAL A 20 -5.42 3.60 4.03
C VAL A 20 -5.61 4.78 3.08
N TYR A 21 -5.27 5.97 3.57
CA TYR A 21 -5.22 7.18 2.75
C TYR A 21 -3.81 7.36 2.20
N ILE A 22 -3.70 7.25 0.88
CA ILE A 22 -2.46 7.43 0.13
C ILE A 22 -2.62 8.61 -0.84
N GLU A 23 -1.54 8.97 -1.51
CA GLU A 23 -1.59 9.92 -2.61
C GLU A 23 -2.51 9.43 -3.76
N LYS A 24 -2.83 10.35 -4.66
CA LYS A 24 -3.63 10.02 -5.84
C LYS A 24 -2.85 9.06 -6.74
N LEU A 25 -3.48 7.94 -7.07
CA LEU A 25 -2.98 6.96 -8.03
C LEU A 25 -3.57 7.22 -9.41
N ASP A 26 -2.82 6.82 -10.44
CA ASP A 26 -3.32 6.75 -11.82
C ASP A 26 -4.01 5.40 -12.04
N ALA A 27 -5.16 5.23 -11.38
CA ALA A 27 -5.97 4.02 -11.40
C ALA A 27 -7.46 4.39 -11.38
N GLU A 28 -8.29 3.57 -12.01
CA GLU A 28 -9.74 3.74 -11.95
C GLU A 28 -10.27 3.35 -10.56
N ALA A 29 -11.42 3.92 -10.18
CA ALA A 29 -12.10 3.51 -8.96
C ALA A 29 -12.41 2.00 -9.00
N ASP A 30 -12.32 1.34 -7.85
CA ASP A 30 -12.55 -0.11 -7.67
C ASP A 30 -11.59 -1.03 -8.46
N SER A 31 -10.57 -0.48 -9.13
CA SER A 31 -9.53 -1.29 -9.78
C SER A 31 -8.51 -1.84 -8.78
N GLU A 32 -7.99 -3.03 -9.08
CA GLU A 32 -6.89 -3.60 -8.30
C GLU A 32 -5.57 -2.88 -8.65
N VAL A 33 -4.86 -2.44 -7.62
CA VAL A 33 -3.53 -1.82 -7.75
C VAL A 33 -2.50 -2.70 -7.07
N LYS A 34 -1.41 -2.99 -7.77
CA LYS A 34 -0.27 -3.74 -7.24
C LYS A 34 0.85 -2.78 -6.83
N PHE A 35 1.29 -2.87 -5.57
CA PHE A 35 2.48 -2.18 -5.09
C PHE A 35 3.66 -3.14 -5.09
N ASP A 36 4.66 -2.91 -5.95
CA ASP A 36 5.82 -3.80 -6.08
C ASP A 36 6.90 -3.56 -5.02
N GLN A 37 6.90 -2.40 -4.38
CA GLN A 37 7.94 -2.03 -3.41
C GLN A 37 7.47 -2.28 -1.97
N VAL A 38 7.94 -3.40 -1.41
CA VAL A 38 7.75 -3.78 0.00
C VAL A 38 9.10 -3.72 0.71
N LEU A 39 9.19 -2.94 1.79
CA LEU A 39 10.43 -2.76 2.56
C LEU A 39 10.57 -3.79 3.68
N ALA A 40 9.45 -4.19 4.28
CA ALA A 40 9.44 -5.13 5.40
C ALA A 40 8.10 -5.86 5.47
N VAL A 41 8.14 -7.07 6.02
CA VAL A 41 6.97 -7.84 6.43
C VAL A 41 7.20 -8.35 7.84
N GLY A 42 6.16 -8.42 8.65
CA GLY A 42 6.23 -8.90 10.03
C GLY A 42 4.94 -9.60 10.44
N GLU A 43 5.01 -10.43 11.49
CA GLU A 43 3.83 -11.02 12.13
C GLU A 43 3.04 -9.99 12.93
#